data_AF-A0A157T0N7-F1
#
_entry.id   AF-A0A157T0N7-F1
#
_cell.length_a   1.000
_cell.length_b   1.000
_cell.length_c   1.000
_cell.angle_alpha   90.00
_cell.angle_beta   90.00
_cell.angle_gamma   90.00
#
_symmetry.space_group_name_H-M   'P 1'
#
loop_
_entity.id
_entity.type
_entity.pdbx_description
1 polymer ?
#
loop_
_entity_poly.entity_id
_entity_poly.type
_entity_poly.pdbx_seq_one_letter_code
_entity_poly.pdbx_strand_id
1 'polypeptide(L)'
;MTDVDKCEVEREKAYKINAEAVKHMVRASRVVEAYFIHVSTDYVFDGTKGNYKEDDLPNPINYYGLTKLLGETFALSYDDSLVIRTSGVFRHKGFQYMCTKR
;
A
#
# COMPACT_ATOMS: atom_id res chain seq x y z
N MET A 1 3.82 6.18 -4.97
CA MET A 1 2.99 6.63 -6.10
C MET A 1 1.60 6.06 -5.93
N THR A 2 0.58 6.91 -5.98
CA THR A 2 -0.83 6.56 -5.70
C THR A 2 -1.74 6.66 -6.94
N ASP A 3 -1.17 7.08 -8.07
CA ASP A 3 -1.84 7.13 -9.37
C ASP A 3 -1.75 5.74 -10.00
N VAL A 4 -2.90 5.03 -10.05
CA VAL A 4 -2.98 3.61 -10.42
C VAL A 4 -2.55 3.40 -11.87
N ASP A 5 -3.05 4.23 -12.79
CA ASP A 5 -2.76 4.09 -14.22
C ASP A 5 -1.28 4.36 -14.51
N LYS A 6 -0.69 5.35 -13.83
CA LYS A 6 0.76 5.60 -13.97
C LYS A 6 1.62 4.48 -13.41
N CYS A 7 1.13 3.71 -12.43
CA CYS A 7 1.90 2.59 -11.90
C CYS A 7 2.08 1.49 -12.95
N GLU A 8 1.15 1.32 -13.89
CA GLU A 8 1.28 0.35 -14.97
C GLU A 8 2.34 0.74 -16.00
N VAL A 9 2.50 2.03 -16.26
CA VAL A 9 3.46 2.56 -17.25
C VAL A 9 4.85 2.73 -16.62
N GLU A 10 4.93 3.38 -15.46
CA GLU A 10 6.18 3.71 -14.78
C GLU A 10 6.52 2.67 -13.69
N ARG A 11 6.54 1.38 -14.06
CA ARG A 11 6.66 0.25 -13.12
C ARG A 11 7.86 0.34 -12.20
N GLU A 12 9.04 0.62 -12.75
CA GLU A 12 10.27 0.72 -11.96
C GLU A 12 10.15 1.81 -10.88
N LYS A 13 9.63 2.97 -11.25
CA LYS A 13 9.42 4.08 -10.32
C LYS A 13 8.33 3.77 -9.29
N ALA A 14 7.25 3.10 -9.71
CA ALA A 14 6.21 2.64 -8.79
C ALA A 14 6.79 1.70 -7.74
N TYR A 15 7.60 0.72 -8.15
CA TYR A 15 8.31 -0.19 -7.25
C TYR A 15 9.28 0.54 -6.31
N LYS A 16 10.12 1.44 -6.85
CA LYS A 16 11.06 2.23 -6.04
C LYS A 16 10.36 3.02 -4.94
N ILE A 17 9.23 3.67 -5.27
CA ILE A 17 8.51 4.52 -4.32
C ILE A 17 7.64 3.70 -3.36
N ASN A 18 6.91 2.70 -3.84
CA ASN A 18 5.91 2.00 -3.03
C ASN A 18 6.49 0.84 -2.22
N ALA A 19 7.55 0.19 -2.70
CA ALA A 19 8.13 -0.99 -2.07
C ALA A 19 9.55 -0.73 -1.55
N GLU A 20 10.47 -0.31 -2.43
CA GLU A 20 11.88 -0.17 -2.05
C GLU A 20 12.10 0.93 -0.99
N ALA A 21 11.41 2.06 -1.12
CA ALA A 21 11.45 3.10 -0.09
C ALA A 21 11.00 2.57 1.29
N VAL A 22 9.99 1.70 1.34
CA VAL A 22 9.52 1.08 2.59
C VAL A 22 10.60 0.21 3.20
N LYS A 23 11.28 -0.61 2.40
CA LYS A 23 12.43 -1.40 2.85
C LYS A 23 13.51 -0.54 3.49
N HIS A 24 13.83 0.62 2.90
CA HIS A 24 14.81 1.54 3.47
C HIS A 24 14.32 2.21 4.76
N MET A 25 13.05 2.63 4.81
CA MET A 25 12.46 3.20 6.02
C MET A 25 12.43 2.20 7.17
N VAL A 26 12.04 0.95 6.92
CA VAL A 26 12.06 -0.13 7.93
C VAL A 26 13.47 -0.38 8.46
N ARG A 27 14.48 -0.40 7.57
CA ARG A 27 15.89 -0.51 7.98
C ARG A 27 16.30 0.63 8.90
N ALA A 28 15.90 1.87 8.58
CA ALA A 28 16.19 3.02 9.42
C ALA A 28 15.46 2.92 10.77
N SER A 29 14.17 2.54 10.77
CA SER A 29 13.36 2.34 11.97
C SER A 29 13.97 1.32 12.93
N ARG A 30 14.53 0.21 12.41
CA ARG A 30 15.26 -0.78 13.23
C ARG A 30 16.48 -0.21 13.92
N VAL A 31 17.24 0.67 13.25
CA VAL A 31 18.46 1.26 13.81
C VAL A 31 18.15 2.19 14.97
N VAL A 32 17.01 2.86 14.93
CA VAL A 32 16.57 3.81 15.96
C VAL A 32 15.51 3.24 16.90
N GLU A 33 15.18 1.95 16.76
CA GLU A 33 14.14 1.25 17.53
C GLU A 33 12.78 1.97 17.51
N ALA A 34 12.45 2.63 16.39
CA ALA A 34 11.18 3.33 16.23
C ALA A 34 10.08 2.38 15.79
N TYR A 35 8.88 2.56 16.34
CA TYR A 35 7.69 1.88 15.85
C TYR A 35 7.32 2.35 14.44
N PHE A 36 7.12 1.41 13.51
CA PHE A 36 6.92 1.73 12.11
C PHE A 36 5.47 1.52 11.65
N ILE A 37 4.79 2.58 11.21
CA ILE A 37 3.43 2.50 10.68
C ILE A 37 3.46 2.66 9.16
N HIS A 38 2.93 1.67 8.44
CA HIS A 38 2.80 1.67 6.99
C HIS A 38 1.34 1.78 6.55
N VAL A 39 1.04 2.78 5.72
CA VAL A 39 -0.30 2.97 5.13
C VAL A 39 -0.37 2.29 3.76
N SER A 40 -1.22 1.27 3.71
CA SER A 40 -1.52 0.49 2.52
C SER A 40 -2.96 0.73 2.03
N THR A 41 -3.42 -0.11 1.11
CA THR A 41 -4.64 0.05 0.32
C THR A 41 -5.42 -1.25 0.23
N ASP A 42 -6.73 -1.15 0.06
CA ASP A 42 -7.62 -2.24 -0.36
C ASP A 42 -7.29 -2.83 -1.75
N TYR A 43 -6.52 -2.14 -2.58
CA TYR A 43 -6.10 -2.63 -3.91
C TYR A 43 -5.14 -3.84 -3.87
N VAL A 44 -4.73 -4.27 -2.67
CA VAL A 44 -4.02 -5.54 -2.46
C VAL A 44 -4.94 -6.77 -2.62
N PHE A 45 -6.26 -6.57 -2.66
CA PHE A 45 -7.26 -7.61 -2.88
C PHE A 45 -7.88 -7.51 -4.29
N ASP A 46 -8.45 -8.62 -4.77
CA ASP A 46 -9.09 -8.70 -6.09
C ASP A 46 -10.54 -8.18 -6.12
N GLY A 47 -11.16 -7.99 -4.96
CA GLY A 47 -12.54 -7.53 -4.83
C GLY A 47 -13.62 -8.59 -5.07
N THR A 48 -13.25 -9.84 -5.33
CA THR A 48 -14.21 -10.94 -5.63
C THR A 48 -15.02 -11.39 -4.42
N LYS A 49 -14.41 -11.41 -3.23
CA LYS A 49 -15.06 -11.84 -1.97
C LYS A 49 -15.88 -10.72 -1.34
N GLY A 50 -15.35 -9.50 -1.38
CA GLY A 50 -15.84 -8.38 -0.55
C GLY A 50 -15.60 -8.61 0.94
N ASN A 51 -15.77 -7.56 1.76
CA ASN A 51 -15.61 -7.60 3.23
C ASN A 51 -14.35 -8.37 3.68
N TYR A 52 -13.21 -8.07 3.06
CA TYR A 52 -11.94 -8.70 3.38
C TYR A 52 -11.55 -8.41 4.82
N LYS A 53 -11.01 -9.43 5.47
CA LYS A 53 -10.39 -9.36 6.79
C LYS A 53 -8.87 -9.17 6.64
N GLU A 54 -8.22 -8.81 7.74
CA GLU A 54 -6.78 -8.59 7.78
C GLU A 54 -5.98 -9.87 7.49
N ASP A 55 -6.53 -11.04 7.86
CA ASP A 55 -5.97 -12.38 7.65
C ASP A 55 -6.30 -12.98 6.28
N ASP A 56 -7.15 -12.34 5.47
CA ASP A 56 -7.42 -12.79 4.12
C ASP A 56 -6.18 -12.66 3.23
N LEU A 57 -5.98 -13.66 2.36
CA LEU A 57 -4.86 -13.68 1.42
C LEU A 57 -4.99 -12.54 0.39
N PRO A 58 -3.95 -11.69 0.26
CA PRO A 58 -3.93 -10.67 -0.79
C PRO A 58 -3.85 -11.28 -2.19
N ASN A 59 -4.53 -10.66 -3.15
CA ASN A 59 -4.50 -11.03 -4.56
C ASN A 59 -4.64 -9.77 -5.44
N PRO A 60 -3.57 -8.98 -5.60
CA PRO A 60 -3.64 -7.72 -6.33
C PRO A 60 -3.81 -7.96 -7.84
N ILE A 61 -4.79 -7.28 -8.44
CA ILE A 61 -5.09 -7.38 -9.88
C ILE A 61 -4.39 -6.32 -10.76
N ASN A 62 -3.68 -5.38 -10.13
CA ASN A 62 -2.93 -4.33 -10.83
C ASN A 62 -1.55 -4.11 -10.20
N TYR A 63 -0.66 -3.46 -10.93
CA TYR A 63 0.72 -3.24 -10.53
C TYR A 63 0.83 -2.28 -9.33
N TYR A 64 -0.09 -1.32 -9.20
CA TYR A 64 -0.16 -0.47 -8.01
C TYR A 64 -0.36 -1.31 -6.74
N GLY A 65 -1.38 -2.16 -6.72
CA GLY A 65 -1.70 -3.08 -5.63
C GLY A 65 -0.54 -4.04 -5.33
N LEU A 66 0.10 -4.57 -6.38
CA LEU A 66 1.29 -5.41 -6.23
C LEU A 66 2.43 -4.66 -5.52
N THR A 67 2.77 -3.45 -5.98
CA THR A 67 3.85 -2.67 -5.34
C THR A 67 3.53 -2.28 -3.90
N LYS A 68 2.24 -2.05 -3.58
CA LYS A 68 1.78 -1.81 -2.21
C LYS A 68 1.90 -3.05 -1.34
N LEU A 69 1.48 -4.21 -1.84
CA LEU A 69 1.66 -5.49 -1.16
C LEU A 69 3.14 -5.80 -0.89
N LEU A 70 4.03 -5.52 -1.84
CA LEU A 70 5.48 -5.66 -1.62
C LEU A 70 5.98 -4.72 -0.52
N GLY A 71 5.45 -3.50 -0.45
CA GLY A 71 5.68 -2.58 0.67
C GLY A 71 5.22 -3.14 2.01
N GLU A 72 4.03 -3.75 2.06
CA GLU A 72 3.51 -4.43 3.27
C GLU A 72 4.46 -5.55 3.72
N THR A 73 4.94 -6.38 2.80
CA THR A 73 5.88 -7.46 3.11
C THR A 73 7.18 -6.91 3.72
N PHE A 74 7.69 -5.77 3.23
CA PHE A 74 8.85 -5.14 3.84
C PHE A 74 8.55 -4.54 5.21
N ALA A 75 7.40 -3.89 5.38
CA ALA A 75 6.95 -3.37 6.67
C ALA A 75 6.85 -4.47 7.72
N LEU A 76 6.09 -5.53 7.42
CA LEU A 76 5.84 -6.68 8.31
C LEU A 76 7.09 -7.54 8.57
N SER A 77 8.18 -7.32 7.84
CA SER A 77 9.45 -7.96 8.18
C SER A 77 10.02 -7.50 9.53
N TYR A 78 9.53 -6.38 10.07
CA TYR A 78 9.94 -5.82 11.35
C TYR A 78 8.83 -5.97 12.38
N ASP A 79 9.18 -6.54 13.54
CA ASP A 79 8.21 -6.91 14.57
C ASP A 79 7.50 -5.69 15.20
N ASP A 80 8.20 -4.57 15.35
CA ASP A 80 7.63 -3.31 15.84
C ASP A 80 7.02 -2.48 14.70
N SER A 81 6.13 -3.11 13.93
CA SER A 81 5.43 -2.44 12.83
C SER A 81 3.93 -2.68 12.80
N LEU A 82 3.21 -1.78 12.13
CA LEU A 82 1.78 -1.86 11.89
C LEU A 82 1.49 -1.52 10.43
N VAL A 83 0.74 -2.38 9.75
CA VAL A 83 0.19 -2.10 8.42
C VAL A 83 -1.28 -1.74 8.55
N ILE A 84 -1.67 -0.58 8.02
CA ILE A 84 -3.05 -0.10 7.98
C ILE A 84 -3.51 -0.05 6.52
N ARG A 85 -4.45 -0.93 6.14
CA ARG A 85 -5.07 -0.89 4.81
C ARG A 85 -6.24 0.09 4.82
N THR A 86 -6.21 1.06 3.93
CA THR A 86 -7.27 2.08 3.81
C THR A 86 -7.94 2.01 2.45
N SER A 87 -9.22 2.40 2.38
CA SER A 87 -9.99 2.51 1.15
C SER A 87 -10.70 3.85 1.10
N GLY A 88 -10.89 4.41 -0.10
CA GLY A 88 -11.60 5.68 -0.28
C GLY A 88 -11.04 6.83 0.55
N VAL A 89 -9.75 7.15 0.42
CA VAL A 89 -9.14 8.25 1.17
C VAL A 89 -9.61 9.59 0.57
N PHE A 90 -10.34 10.39 1.36
CA PHE A 90 -10.84 11.71 0.96
C PHE A 90 -10.20 12.84 1.79
N ARG A 91 -10.06 14.02 1.19
CA ARG A 91 -9.54 15.23 1.84
C ARG A 91 -10.57 16.36 1.81
N HIS A 92 -10.75 17.07 2.94
CA HIS A 92 -11.73 18.16 3.09
C HIS A 92 -11.33 19.51 2.41
N LYS A 93 -10.46 19.52 1.40
CA LYS A 93 -10.11 20.75 0.68
C LYS A 93 -9.93 20.50 -0.81
N GLY A 94 -10.84 21.09 -1.60
CA GLY A 94 -10.79 21.11 -3.05
C GLY A 94 -11.13 19.76 -3.67
N PHE A 95 -12.30 19.71 -4.31
CA PHE A 95 -12.85 18.55 -4.99
C PHE A 95 -11.86 17.96 -6.02
N GLN A 96 -11.24 16.81 -5.73
CA GLN A 96 -10.60 15.98 -6.76
C GLN A 96 -10.41 14.52 -6.29
N TYR A 97 -11.47 13.71 -6.39
CA TYR A 97 -11.63 12.66 -7.42
C TYR A 97 -12.93 11.89 -7.14
N MET A 98 -13.77 11.77 -8.19
CA MET A 98 -14.82 10.77 -8.30
C MET A 98 -14.17 9.41 -8.60
N CYS A 99 -14.46 8.41 -7.79
CA CYS A 99 -14.49 7.03 -8.26
C CYS A 99 -15.63 6.31 -7.54
N THR A 100 -16.83 6.43 -8.10
CA THR A 100 -17.92 5.50 -7.84
C THR A 100 -17.49 4.12 -8.34
N LYS A 101 -17.28 3.18 -7.44
CA LYS A 101 -17.59 1.78 -7.72
C LYS A 101 -18.85 1.43 -6.95
N ARG A 102 -19.90 1.10 -7.71
CA ARG A 102 -21.10 0.42 -7.24
C ARG A 102 -20.76 -1.01 -6.86
#